data_AF-M1LW07-F1
#
_entry.id   AF-M1LW07-F1
#
_cell.length_a   1.000
_cell.length_b   1.000
_cell.length_c   1.000
_cell.angle_alpha   90.00
_cell.angle_beta   90.00
_cell.angle_gamma   90.00
#
_symmetry.space_group_name_H-M   'P 1'
#
loop_
_entity.id
_entity.type
_entity.pdbx_description
1 polymer ?
#
loop_
_entity_poly.entity_id
_entity_poly.type
_entity_poly.pdbx_seq_one_letter_code
_entity_poly.pdbx_strand_id
1 'polypeptide(L)'
;TIWYLYRDNLLPNNTKFIGYARTKQSISEVRERSKKYIKVKPDEESKYEEFWQANDYCSGSYDKRIDFELLNQQITKHEKGPIANRIFYLAVPPTVFEQTTVNIRNACISIKGYTRIIIEKPFGRDIESSLKLRNHLAGLFTEEQIYRIDHYLGKEMVQNLMTIRFANQIFSPSWNRDNIASVLISFKEPFGTEGRGGYFNDFGIIR
;
A
#
# COMPACT_ATOMS: atom_id res chain seq x y z
N THR A 1 -1.60 10.60 -0.15
CA THR A 1 -1.64 10.04 -1.52
C THR A 1 -3.07 9.87 -2.03
N ILE A 2 -3.94 9.14 -1.34
CA ILE A 2 -5.28 8.82 -1.87
C ILE A 2 -6.17 10.05 -2.14
N TRP A 3 -6.04 11.10 -1.33
CA TRP A 3 -6.66 12.40 -1.59
C TRP A 3 -6.29 12.96 -2.97
N TYR A 4 -5.02 12.92 -3.36
CA TYR A 4 -4.58 13.45 -4.65
C TYR A 4 -5.16 12.67 -5.82
N LEU A 5 -5.24 11.33 -5.70
CA LEU A 5 -5.91 10.50 -6.71
C LEU A 5 -7.41 10.82 -6.82
N TYR A 6 -8.07 11.08 -5.69
CA TYR A 6 -9.48 11.47 -5.66
C TYR A 6 -9.67 12.86 -6.30
N ARG A 7 -8.88 13.85 -5.88
CA ARG A 7 -8.88 15.22 -6.41
C ARG A 7 -8.72 15.25 -7.93
N ASP A 8 -7.77 14.46 -8.44
CA ASP A 8 -7.41 14.38 -9.86
C ASP A 8 -8.34 13.45 -10.67
N ASN A 9 -9.43 12.97 -10.06
CA ASN A 9 -10.42 12.08 -10.68
C ASN A 9 -9.82 10.79 -11.26
N LEU A 10 -8.77 10.26 -10.63
CA LEU A 10 -8.08 9.01 -11.02
C LEU A 10 -8.66 7.78 -10.32
N LEU A 11 -9.69 7.96 -9.50
CA LEU A 11 -10.41 6.89 -8.81
C LEU A 11 -11.81 6.71 -9.43
N PRO A 12 -12.37 5.49 -9.42
CA PRO A 12 -13.76 5.29 -9.77
C PRO A 12 -14.71 6.14 -8.92
N ASN A 13 -15.77 6.67 -9.51
CA ASN A 13 -16.70 7.61 -8.84
C ASN A 13 -17.29 7.07 -7.52
N ASN A 14 -17.56 5.76 -7.45
CA ASN A 14 -18.17 5.11 -6.27
C ASN A 14 -17.13 4.50 -5.32
N THR A 15 -16.02 5.19 -5.09
CA THR A 15 -14.97 4.73 -4.16
C THR A 15 -15.31 5.14 -2.73
N LYS A 16 -15.16 4.20 -1.79
CA LYS A 16 -15.26 4.43 -0.34
C LYS A 16 -13.96 4.08 0.35
N PHE A 17 -13.62 4.83 1.39
CA PHE A 17 -12.39 4.66 2.15
C PHE A 17 -12.73 4.29 3.58
N ILE A 18 -12.18 3.20 4.09
CA ILE A 18 -12.45 2.76 5.46
C ILE A 18 -11.11 2.64 6.18
N GLY A 19 -10.90 3.52 7.17
CA GLY A 19 -9.78 3.41 8.09
C GLY A 19 -10.04 2.32 9.12
N TYR A 20 -9.02 1.53 9.44
CA TYR A 20 -9.10 0.48 10.45
C TYR A 20 -7.85 0.45 11.34
N ALA A 21 -8.03 0.60 12.65
CA ALA A 21 -6.95 0.41 13.63
C ALA A 21 -7.48 0.12 15.05
N ARG A 22 -6.57 -0.24 15.96
CA ARG A 22 -6.91 -0.50 17.38
C ARG A 22 -7.42 0.75 18.12
N THR A 23 -6.96 1.93 17.71
CA THR A 23 -7.32 3.19 18.36
C THR A 23 -8.79 3.51 18.09
N LYS A 24 -9.56 3.71 19.16
CA LYS A 24 -10.92 4.26 19.06
C LYS A 24 -10.80 5.75 18.79
N GLN A 25 -11.23 6.17 17.60
CA GLN A 25 -11.22 7.57 17.16
C GLN A 25 -12.33 7.79 16.14
N SER A 26 -12.76 9.03 16.00
CA SER A 26 -13.76 9.43 15.03
C SER A 26 -13.13 9.82 13.69
N ILE A 27 -13.92 9.86 12.62
CA ILE A 27 -13.43 10.33 11.32
C ILE A 27 -12.99 11.79 11.35
N SER A 28 -13.61 12.63 12.20
CA SER A 28 -13.21 14.03 12.36
C SER A 28 -11.82 14.17 13.00
N GLU A 29 -11.48 13.30 13.94
CA GLU A 29 -10.13 13.25 14.54
C GLU A 29 -9.08 12.80 13.51
N VAL A 30 -9.41 11.81 12.68
CA VAL A 30 -8.54 11.36 11.57
C VAL A 30 -8.34 12.48 10.55
N ARG A 31 -9.41 13.21 10.21
CA ARG A 31 -9.36 14.38 9.34
C ARG A 31 -8.43 15.45 9.89
N GLU A 32 -8.59 15.81 11.16
CA GLU A 32 -7.76 16.84 11.79
C GLU A 32 -6.27 16.49 11.76
N ARG A 33 -5.93 15.24 12.10
CA ARG A 33 -4.53 14.76 12.04
C ARG A 33 -3.96 14.73 10.63
N SER A 34 -4.81 14.55 9.63
CA SER A 34 -4.42 14.46 8.22
C SER A 34 -4.23 15.83 7.56
N LYS A 35 -4.83 16.91 8.10
CA LYS A 35 -4.76 18.27 7.53
C LYS A 35 -3.32 18.73 7.25
N LYS A 36 -2.39 18.48 8.18
CA LYS A 36 -0.98 18.90 8.02
C LYS A 36 -0.24 18.23 6.85
N TYR A 37 -0.75 17.10 6.35
CA TYR A 37 -0.17 16.37 5.22
C TYR A 37 -0.90 16.63 3.91
N ILE A 38 -2.05 17.30 3.96
CA ILE A 38 -2.90 17.53 2.81
C ILE A 38 -2.89 19.03 2.50
N LYS A 39 -2.30 19.38 1.35
CA LYS A 39 -2.38 20.73 0.80
C LYS A 39 -3.64 20.82 -0.06
N VAL A 40 -4.62 21.57 0.41
CA VAL A 40 -5.88 21.86 -0.30
C VAL A 40 -5.80 23.28 -0.84
N LYS A 41 -6.09 23.48 -2.12
CA LYS A 41 -6.24 24.82 -2.70
C LYS A 41 -7.66 25.36 -2.48
N PRO A 42 -7.88 26.69 -2.53
CA PRO A 42 -9.21 27.27 -2.30
C PRO A 42 -10.30 26.73 -3.25
N ASP A 43 -9.95 26.40 -4.49
CA ASP A 43 -10.85 25.82 -5.49
C ASP A 43 -11.14 24.32 -5.28
N GLU A 44 -10.42 23.66 -4.36
CA GLU A 44 -10.54 22.22 -4.09
C GLU A 44 -11.38 21.91 -2.83
N GLU A 45 -11.86 22.93 -2.10
CA GLU A 45 -12.56 22.76 -0.82
C GLU A 45 -13.82 21.90 -0.92
N SER A 46 -14.65 22.09 -1.96
CA SER A 46 -15.86 21.27 -2.16
C SER A 46 -15.51 19.79 -2.34
N LYS A 47 -14.51 19.49 -3.18
CA LYS A 47 -14.03 18.10 -3.38
C LYS A 47 -13.43 17.53 -2.11
N TYR A 48 -12.81 18.36 -1.28
CA TYR A 48 -12.23 17.94 -0.01
C TYR A 48 -13.31 17.52 0.98
N GLU A 49 -14.42 18.24 1.05
CA GLU A 49 -15.58 17.83 1.85
C GLU A 49 -16.20 16.53 1.32
N GLU A 50 -16.42 16.41 0.01
CA GLU A 50 -16.94 15.19 -0.62
C GLU A 50 -16.04 13.97 -0.35
N PHE A 51 -14.72 14.15 -0.42
CA PHE A 51 -13.75 13.12 -0.07
C PHE A 51 -13.96 12.64 1.37
N TRP A 52 -14.03 13.54 2.34
CA TRP A 52 -14.23 13.16 3.75
C TRP A 52 -15.60 12.54 4.01
N GLN A 53 -16.66 12.90 3.27
CA GLN A 53 -17.95 12.21 3.31
C GLN A 53 -17.88 10.77 2.74
N ALA A 54 -16.87 10.48 1.92
CA ALA A 54 -16.59 9.14 1.42
C ALA A 54 -15.68 8.31 2.33
N ASN A 55 -15.19 8.88 3.44
CA ASN A 55 -14.36 8.19 4.42
C ASN A 55 -15.18 7.75 5.64
N ASP A 56 -14.95 6.52 6.07
CA ASP A 56 -15.45 5.94 7.31
C ASP A 56 -14.30 5.39 8.14
N TYR A 57 -14.57 5.11 9.42
CA TYR A 57 -13.58 4.55 10.33
C TYR A 57 -14.17 3.46 11.21
N CYS A 58 -13.44 2.38 11.36
CA CYS A 58 -13.76 1.27 12.25
C CYS A 58 -12.58 0.99 13.18
N SER A 59 -12.86 0.74 14.45
CA SER A 59 -11.83 0.35 15.42
C SER A 59 -11.93 -1.13 15.75
N GLY A 60 -10.81 -1.83 15.79
CA GLY A 60 -10.75 -3.27 16.07
C GLY A 60 -9.32 -3.80 16.18
N SER A 61 -9.19 -5.03 16.68
CA SER A 61 -7.91 -5.72 16.82
C SER A 61 -7.53 -6.51 15.57
N TYR A 62 -6.22 -6.63 15.31
CA TYR A 62 -5.69 -7.31 14.14
C TYR A 62 -5.74 -8.85 14.24
N ASP A 63 -5.90 -9.37 15.47
CA ASP A 63 -5.85 -10.81 15.80
C ASP A 63 -7.23 -11.46 15.99
N LYS A 64 -8.29 -10.67 16.20
CA LYS A 64 -9.63 -11.18 16.47
C LYS A 64 -10.50 -11.24 15.22
N ARG A 65 -10.96 -12.44 14.87
CA ARG A 65 -11.89 -12.66 13.75
C ARG A 65 -13.17 -11.82 13.84
N ILE A 66 -13.76 -11.68 15.03
CA ILE A 66 -14.99 -10.92 15.26
C ILE A 66 -14.84 -9.46 14.79
N ASP A 67 -13.67 -8.86 15.02
CA ASP A 67 -13.44 -7.46 14.62
C ASP A 67 -13.37 -7.31 13.09
N PHE A 68 -12.92 -8.34 12.37
CA PHE A 68 -12.95 -8.37 10.91
C PHE A 68 -14.35 -8.68 10.36
N GLU A 69 -15.16 -9.45 11.08
CA GLU A 69 -16.57 -9.63 10.72
C GLU A 69 -17.34 -8.31 10.85
N LEU A 70 -17.07 -7.52 11.90
CA LEU A 70 -17.60 -6.16 12.04
C LEU A 70 -17.09 -5.22 10.93
N LEU A 71 -15.81 -5.30 10.58
CA LEU A 71 -15.26 -4.56 9.43
C LEU A 71 -15.97 -4.95 8.13
N ASN A 72 -16.18 -6.24 7.87
CA ASN A 72 -16.89 -6.72 6.70
C ASN A 72 -18.34 -6.21 6.65
N GLN A 73 -19.03 -6.17 7.80
CA GLN A 73 -20.36 -5.57 7.89
C GLN A 73 -20.34 -4.07 7.52
N GLN A 74 -19.33 -3.31 7.96
CA GLN A 74 -19.19 -1.91 7.56
C GLN A 74 -18.94 -1.78 6.06
N ILE A 75 -18.01 -2.56 5.50
CA ILE A 75 -17.71 -2.56 4.06
C ILE A 75 -18.99 -2.84 3.25
N THR A 76 -19.73 -3.89 3.62
CA THR A 76 -20.91 -4.38 2.88
C THR A 76 -22.04 -3.34 2.80
N LYS A 77 -22.15 -2.40 3.77
CA LYS A 77 -23.15 -1.32 3.72
C LYS A 77 -23.01 -0.44 2.47
N HIS A 78 -21.82 -0.34 1.92
CA HIS A 78 -21.51 0.48 0.75
C HIS A 78 -21.51 -0.33 -0.57
N GLU A 79 -21.62 -1.65 -0.50
CA GLU A 79 -21.53 -2.56 -1.65
C GLU A 79 -22.91 -2.90 -2.23
N LYS A 80 -23.66 -1.87 -2.65
CA LYS A 80 -25.01 -2.04 -3.21
C LYS A 80 -25.03 -2.42 -4.71
N GLY A 81 -23.87 -2.36 -5.36
CA GLY A 81 -23.73 -2.62 -6.80
C GLY A 81 -23.59 -4.11 -7.17
N PRO A 82 -23.61 -4.42 -8.48
CA PRO A 82 -23.41 -5.79 -8.97
C PRO A 82 -21.98 -6.30 -8.76
N ILE A 83 -20.99 -5.39 -8.75
CA ILE A 83 -19.57 -5.67 -8.52
C ILE A 83 -19.10 -4.85 -7.34
N ALA A 84 -18.33 -5.47 -6.46
CA ALA A 84 -17.70 -4.81 -5.32
C ALA A 84 -16.22 -5.19 -5.25
N ASN A 85 -15.34 -4.24 -5.53
CA ASN A 85 -13.90 -4.47 -5.51
C ASN A 85 -13.31 -3.98 -4.19
N ARG A 86 -12.48 -4.81 -3.56
CA ARG A 86 -11.86 -4.50 -2.27
C ARG A 86 -10.34 -4.42 -2.40
N ILE A 87 -9.75 -3.35 -1.86
CA ILE A 87 -8.29 -3.19 -1.77
C ILE A 87 -7.94 -2.95 -0.30
N PHE A 88 -7.17 -3.86 0.28
CA PHE A 88 -6.68 -3.75 1.65
C PHE A 88 -5.25 -3.25 1.63
N TYR A 89 -5.00 -2.05 2.16
CA TYR A 89 -3.65 -1.52 2.34
C TYR A 89 -3.16 -1.81 3.76
N LEU A 90 -2.16 -2.68 3.88
CA LEU A 90 -1.64 -3.12 5.18
C LEU A 90 -0.52 -2.18 5.63
N ALA A 91 -0.91 -0.99 6.11
CA ALA A 91 -0.02 -0.03 6.78
C ALA A 91 0.19 -0.42 8.26
N VAL A 92 0.60 -1.66 8.49
CA VAL A 92 0.74 -2.27 9.83
C VAL A 92 2.13 -2.88 9.99
N PRO A 93 2.66 -3.01 11.22
CA PRO A 93 3.97 -3.62 11.44
C PRO A 93 3.98 -5.11 11.02
N PRO A 94 5.14 -5.67 10.65
CA PRO A 94 5.28 -7.08 10.25
C PRO A 94 4.79 -8.09 11.28
N THR A 95 4.76 -7.72 12.57
CA THR A 95 4.35 -8.62 13.66
C THR A 95 2.88 -9.02 13.61
N VAL A 96 2.01 -8.21 12.98
CA VAL A 96 0.56 -8.48 12.89
C VAL A 96 0.13 -8.92 11.48
N PHE A 97 1.09 -9.05 10.56
CA PHE A 97 0.83 -9.29 9.14
C PHE A 97 0.13 -10.63 8.89
N GLU A 98 0.65 -11.71 9.50
CA GLU A 98 0.12 -13.06 9.31
C GLU A 98 -1.32 -13.15 9.81
N GLN A 99 -1.60 -12.66 11.03
CA GLN A 99 -2.93 -12.67 11.62
C GLN A 99 -3.92 -11.81 10.83
N THR A 100 -3.50 -10.60 10.42
CA THR A 100 -4.33 -9.68 9.63
C THR A 100 -4.74 -10.32 8.30
N THR A 101 -3.79 -10.92 7.59
CA THR A 101 -4.05 -11.53 6.27
C THR A 101 -4.96 -12.74 6.36
N VAL A 102 -4.81 -13.58 7.39
CA VAL A 102 -5.73 -14.70 7.68
C VAL A 102 -7.15 -14.18 7.94
N ASN A 103 -7.29 -13.16 8.78
CA ASN A 103 -8.59 -12.61 9.11
C ASN A 103 -9.26 -11.93 7.90
N ILE A 104 -8.50 -11.20 7.07
CA ILE A 104 -9.00 -10.65 5.80
C ILE A 104 -9.50 -11.77 4.90
N ARG A 105 -8.72 -12.85 4.74
CA ARG A 105 -9.09 -13.98 3.90
C ARG A 105 -10.37 -14.67 4.37
N ASN A 106 -10.55 -14.80 5.68
CA ASN A 106 -11.67 -15.53 6.25
C ASN A 106 -12.97 -14.71 6.32
N ALA A 107 -12.89 -13.39 6.52
CA ALA A 107 -14.07 -12.57 6.82
C ALA A 107 -14.36 -11.47 5.79
N CYS A 108 -13.35 -11.00 5.04
CA CYS A 108 -13.45 -9.75 4.28
C CYS A 108 -13.21 -9.91 2.76
N ILE A 109 -13.23 -11.12 2.23
CA ILE A 109 -13.14 -11.35 0.78
C ILE A 109 -14.44 -10.88 0.09
N SER A 110 -14.29 -10.15 -1.02
CA SER A 110 -15.42 -9.80 -1.87
C SER A 110 -15.99 -11.03 -2.57
N ILE A 111 -17.33 -11.14 -2.59
CA ILE A 111 -18.06 -12.22 -3.26
C ILE A 111 -18.26 -11.93 -4.76
N LYS A 112 -18.36 -10.64 -5.15
CA LYS A 112 -18.79 -10.21 -6.48
C LYS A 112 -17.73 -9.41 -7.25
N GLY A 113 -16.49 -9.37 -6.76
CA GLY A 113 -15.40 -8.62 -7.38
C GLY A 113 -14.06 -9.11 -6.86
N TYR A 114 -12.99 -8.41 -7.22
CA TYR A 114 -11.66 -8.81 -6.75
C TYR A 114 -11.42 -8.37 -5.31
N THR A 115 -10.53 -9.10 -4.64
CA THR A 115 -9.90 -8.63 -3.40
C THR A 115 -8.40 -8.59 -3.62
N ARG A 116 -7.78 -7.44 -3.39
CA ARG A 116 -6.33 -7.23 -3.49
C ARG A 116 -5.77 -6.78 -2.15
N ILE A 117 -4.58 -7.25 -1.82
CA ILE A 117 -3.84 -6.83 -0.63
C ILE A 117 -2.58 -6.09 -1.07
N ILE A 118 -2.34 -4.92 -0.49
CA ILE A 118 -1.13 -4.12 -0.67
C ILE A 118 -0.32 -4.24 0.60
N ILE A 119 0.94 -4.66 0.45
CA ILE A 119 1.81 -5.00 1.58
C ILE A 119 3.12 -4.22 1.48
N GLU A 120 3.57 -3.69 2.61
CA GLU A 120 4.79 -2.89 2.72
C GLU A 120 5.96 -3.71 3.25
N LYS A 121 7.18 -3.26 2.93
CA LYS A 121 8.40 -3.83 3.47
C LYS A 121 8.48 -3.68 5.00
N PRO A 122 9.17 -4.56 5.73
CA PRO A 122 10.05 -5.64 5.27
C PRO A 122 9.34 -6.95 4.90
N PHE A 123 9.82 -7.63 3.85
CA PHE A 123 9.32 -8.93 3.38
C PHE A 123 10.15 -10.11 3.92
N GLY A 124 10.40 -10.12 5.23
CA GLY A 124 11.39 -10.98 5.88
C GLY A 124 12.73 -10.25 6.13
N ARG A 125 13.66 -10.93 6.79
CA ARG A 125 15.02 -10.44 7.11
C ARG A 125 16.13 -11.23 6.41
N ASP A 126 15.78 -12.40 5.89
CA ASP A 126 16.62 -13.38 5.22
C ASP A 126 15.77 -14.26 4.30
N ILE A 127 16.41 -15.19 3.58
CA ILE A 127 15.73 -16.10 2.66
C ILE A 127 14.68 -16.96 3.36
N GLU A 128 14.94 -17.44 4.56
CA GLU A 128 14.05 -18.36 5.28
C GLU A 128 12.78 -17.65 5.74
N SER A 129 12.92 -16.50 6.40
CA SER A 129 11.80 -15.67 6.84
C SER A 129 10.99 -15.11 5.67
N SER A 130 11.65 -14.76 4.56
CA SER A 130 10.96 -14.32 3.34
C SER A 130 10.16 -15.47 2.70
N LEU A 131 10.75 -16.66 2.60
CA LEU A 131 10.06 -17.85 2.10
C LEU A 131 8.87 -18.24 2.99
N LYS A 132 9.00 -18.12 4.31
CA LYS A 132 7.89 -18.33 5.25
C LYS A 132 6.73 -17.38 4.96
N LEU A 133 7.01 -16.08 4.86
CA LEU A 133 5.99 -15.07 4.53
C LEU A 133 5.36 -15.33 3.15
N ARG A 134 6.17 -15.69 2.15
CA ARG A 134 5.69 -16.05 0.81
C ARG A 134 4.74 -17.24 0.86
N ASN A 135 5.11 -18.32 1.53
CA ASN A 135 4.28 -19.52 1.65
C ASN A 135 2.98 -19.23 2.39
N HIS A 136 3.04 -18.44 3.47
CA HIS A 136 1.86 -17.99 4.20
C HIS A 136 0.88 -17.24 3.30
N LEU A 137 1.36 -16.22 2.58
CA LEU A 137 0.53 -15.42 1.68
C LEU A 137 -0.02 -16.23 0.51
N ALA A 138 0.79 -17.11 -0.09
CA ALA A 138 0.37 -17.99 -1.19
C ALA A 138 -0.70 -19.01 -0.76
N GLY A 139 -0.72 -19.39 0.53
CA GLY A 139 -1.78 -20.24 1.08
C GLY A 139 -3.13 -19.52 1.25
N LEU A 140 -3.14 -18.19 1.21
CA LEU A 140 -4.33 -17.37 1.45
C LEU A 140 -4.83 -16.64 0.19
N PHE A 141 -3.92 -16.16 -0.65
CA PHE A 141 -4.22 -15.32 -1.81
C PHE A 141 -3.47 -15.82 -3.04
N THR A 142 -4.06 -15.61 -4.21
CA THR A 142 -3.36 -15.81 -5.49
C THR A 142 -2.36 -14.66 -5.72
N GLU A 143 -1.33 -14.90 -6.53
CA GLU A 143 -0.28 -13.89 -6.74
C GLU A 143 -0.81 -12.60 -7.38
N GLU A 144 -1.84 -12.68 -8.25
CA GLU A 144 -2.52 -11.52 -8.85
C GLU A 144 -3.25 -10.63 -7.82
N GLN A 145 -3.50 -11.15 -6.62
CA GLN A 145 -4.13 -10.42 -5.53
C GLN A 145 -3.11 -9.73 -4.63
N ILE A 146 -1.81 -10.04 -4.74
CA ILE A 146 -0.77 -9.58 -3.82
C ILE A 146 0.06 -8.48 -4.49
N TYR A 147 0.06 -7.30 -3.88
CA TYR A 147 0.82 -6.14 -4.33
C TYR A 147 1.88 -5.80 -3.29
N ARG A 148 3.13 -6.19 -3.56
CA ARG A 148 4.28 -5.89 -2.69
C ARG A 148 4.87 -4.54 -3.07
N ILE A 149 4.87 -3.60 -2.14
CA ILE A 149 5.33 -2.24 -2.40
C ILE A 149 6.84 -2.17 -2.26
N ASP A 150 7.48 -1.81 -3.37
CA ASP A 150 8.74 -1.08 -3.39
C ASP A 150 8.49 0.29 -4.01
N HIS A 151 8.54 1.33 -3.18
CA HIS A 151 8.21 2.69 -3.62
C HIS A 151 9.21 3.25 -4.65
N TYR A 152 10.40 2.67 -4.82
CA TYR A 152 11.31 3.07 -5.89
C TYR A 152 10.74 2.76 -7.27
N LEU A 153 9.98 1.67 -7.41
CA LEU A 153 9.31 1.30 -8.67
C LEU A 153 8.22 2.30 -9.07
N GLY A 154 7.76 3.13 -8.14
CA GLY A 154 6.83 4.23 -8.40
C GLY A 154 7.49 5.54 -8.82
N LYS A 155 8.83 5.65 -8.81
CA LYS A 155 9.54 6.87 -9.20
C LYS A 155 9.59 6.99 -10.73
N GLU A 156 9.26 8.17 -11.24
CA GLU A 156 9.19 8.46 -12.67
C GLU A 156 10.46 8.04 -13.44
N MET A 157 11.64 8.40 -12.94
CA MET A 157 12.91 8.04 -13.58
C MET A 157 13.19 6.53 -13.58
N VAL A 158 12.72 5.79 -12.57
CA VAL A 158 12.86 4.34 -12.53
C VAL A 158 11.94 3.69 -13.55
N GLN A 159 10.70 4.16 -13.69
CA GLN A 159 9.77 3.69 -14.72
C GLN A 159 10.29 3.99 -16.14
N ASN A 160 10.92 5.15 -16.34
CA ASN A 160 11.50 5.54 -17.63
C ASN A 160 12.68 4.67 -18.08
N LEU A 161 13.32 3.90 -17.19
CA LEU A 161 14.42 3.00 -17.59
C LEU A 161 13.99 2.00 -18.68
N MET A 162 12.75 1.53 -18.63
CA MET A 162 12.22 0.61 -19.65
C MET A 162 12.09 1.31 -21.00
N THR A 163 11.52 2.51 -21.04
CA THR A 163 11.38 3.32 -22.26
C THR A 163 12.75 3.67 -22.84
N ILE A 164 13.69 4.12 -22.01
CA ILE A 164 15.04 4.46 -22.47
C ILE A 164 15.72 3.25 -23.13
N ARG A 165 15.65 2.07 -22.50
CA ARG A 165 16.33 0.87 -22.99
C ARG A 165 15.70 0.27 -24.24
N PHE A 166 14.36 0.22 -24.31
CA PHE A 166 13.68 -0.59 -25.33
C PHE A 166 13.00 0.23 -26.43
N ALA A 167 12.66 1.49 -26.20
CA ALA A 167 12.02 2.34 -27.21
C ALA A 167 13.02 3.08 -28.12
N ASN A 168 14.33 2.99 -27.83
CA ASN A 168 15.37 3.73 -28.53
C ASN A 168 16.32 2.77 -29.25
N GLN A 169 16.34 2.84 -30.59
CA GLN A 169 17.22 2.03 -31.45
C GLN A 169 18.71 2.27 -31.20
N ILE A 170 19.08 3.44 -30.65
CA ILE A 170 20.48 3.78 -30.34
C ILE A 170 20.97 3.03 -29.10
N PHE A 171 20.11 2.83 -28.09
CA PHE A 171 20.50 2.18 -26.84
C PHE A 171 20.41 0.66 -26.90
N SER A 172 19.48 0.12 -27.68
CA SER A 172 19.26 -1.32 -27.80
C SER A 172 20.52 -2.12 -28.18
N PRO A 173 21.30 -1.78 -29.23
CA PRO A 173 22.50 -2.53 -29.62
C PRO A 173 23.69 -2.31 -28.70
N SER A 174 23.71 -1.22 -27.92
CA SER A 174 24.82 -0.89 -27.00
C SER A 174 24.58 -1.42 -25.59
N TRP A 175 23.39 -1.92 -25.26
CA TRP A 175 23.07 -2.41 -23.92
C TRP A 175 23.49 -3.87 -23.69
N ASN A 176 24.80 -4.16 -23.81
CA ASN A 176 25.36 -5.49 -23.61
C ASN A 176 26.82 -5.45 -23.09
N ARG A 177 27.37 -6.63 -22.79
CA ARG A 177 28.72 -6.81 -22.23
C ARG A 177 29.86 -6.35 -23.15
N ASP A 178 29.63 -6.27 -24.45
CA ASP A 178 30.66 -5.90 -25.43
C ASP A 178 30.84 -4.37 -25.48
N ASN A 179 29.84 -3.62 -25.02
CA ASN A 179 29.79 -2.16 -25.08
C ASN A 179 29.79 -1.48 -23.70
N ILE A 180 29.37 -2.18 -22.63
CA ILE A 180 29.29 -1.64 -21.27
C ILE A 180 30.45 -2.16 -20.42
N ALA A 181 31.31 -1.26 -19.95
CA ALA A 181 32.40 -1.59 -19.02
C ALA A 181 31.92 -1.86 -17.59
N SER A 182 30.95 -1.09 -17.09
CA SER A 182 30.40 -1.25 -15.73
C SER A 182 29.04 -0.56 -15.56
N VAL A 183 28.22 -1.04 -14.62
CA VAL A 183 26.98 -0.40 -14.19
C VAL A 183 27.11 0.00 -12.72
N LEU A 184 26.94 1.29 -12.41
CA LEU A 184 26.99 1.83 -11.07
C LEU A 184 25.58 2.21 -10.61
N ILE A 185 25.15 1.65 -9.47
CA ILE A 185 23.92 2.02 -8.78
C ILE A 185 24.32 2.69 -7.47
N SER A 186 23.92 3.94 -7.25
CA SER A 186 24.28 4.70 -6.06
C SER A 186 23.03 5.21 -5.35
N PHE A 187 22.99 4.98 -4.05
CA PHE A 187 22.01 5.57 -3.14
C PHE A 187 22.77 6.34 -2.06
N LYS A 188 22.48 7.64 -1.92
CA LYS A 188 23.16 8.53 -0.98
C LYS A 188 22.12 9.39 -0.29
N GLU A 189 22.20 9.47 1.03
CA GLU A 189 21.40 10.37 1.85
C GLU A 189 22.35 11.33 2.58
N PRO A 190 22.05 12.64 2.62
CA PRO A 190 22.90 13.62 3.30
C PRO A 190 22.65 13.68 4.81
N PHE A 191 21.81 12.80 5.36
CA PHE A 191 21.40 12.75 6.77
C PHE A 191 21.66 11.36 7.38
N GLY A 192 21.70 11.31 8.71
CA GLY A 192 21.95 10.08 9.46
C GLY A 192 20.68 9.29 9.77
N THR A 193 20.67 8.56 10.90
CA THR A 193 19.50 7.80 11.32
C THR A 193 18.40 8.64 11.98
N GLU A 194 18.64 9.94 12.23
CA GLU A 194 17.64 10.93 12.67
C GLU A 194 16.67 10.42 13.76
N GLY A 195 17.20 9.80 14.82
CA GLY A 195 16.41 9.25 15.94
C GLY A 195 15.72 7.91 15.68
N ARG A 196 15.90 7.30 14.50
CA ARG A 196 15.40 5.96 14.13
C ARG A 196 16.46 4.87 14.18
N GLY A 197 17.59 5.12 14.85
CA GLY A 197 18.72 4.20 14.95
C GLY A 197 18.35 2.80 15.44
N GLY A 198 17.38 2.69 16.37
CA GLY A 198 16.91 1.39 16.87
C GLY A 198 16.29 0.50 15.77
N TYR A 199 15.49 1.07 14.88
CA TYR A 199 14.94 0.32 13.74
C TYR A 199 16.04 0.02 12.71
N PHE A 200 16.92 0.98 12.42
CA PHE A 200 18.00 0.79 11.47
C PHE A 200 19.00 -0.30 11.92
N ASN A 201 19.27 -0.43 13.22
CA ASN A 201 20.22 -1.39 13.76
C ASN A 201 19.83 -2.86 13.48
N ASP A 202 18.53 -3.15 13.44
CA ASP A 202 18.02 -4.51 13.20
C ASP A 202 18.12 -4.94 11.73
N PHE A 203 18.17 -3.99 10.79
CA PHE A 203 18.11 -4.25 9.35
C PHE A 203 19.41 -3.89 8.62
N GLY A 204 20.06 -2.80 9.01
CA GLY A 204 21.23 -2.24 8.34
C GLY A 204 20.89 -1.62 6.97
N ILE A 205 21.92 -1.25 6.21
CA ILE A 205 21.74 -0.61 4.89
C ILE A 205 21.48 -1.60 3.73
N ILE A 206 21.85 -2.86 3.91
CA ILE A 206 21.71 -3.89 2.86
C ILE A 206 20.27 -4.40 2.73
N ARG A 207 19.47 -4.32 3.81
CA ARG A 207 18.09 -4.83 3.88
C ARG A 207 17.07 -3.72 3.69
#